data_AF-A0A1M5DIJ5-F1
#
_entry.id   AF-A0A1M5DIJ5-F1
#
_cell.length_a   1.000
_cell.length_b   1.000
_cell.length_c   1.000
_cell.angle_alpha   90.00
_cell.angle_beta   90.00
_cell.angle_gamma   90.00
#
_symmetry.space_group_name_H-M   'P 1'
#
loop_
_entity.id
_entity.type
_entity.pdbx_description
1 polymer ?
#
loop_
_entity_poly.entity_id
_entity_poly.type
_entity_poly.pdbx_seq_one_letter_code
_entity_poly.pdbx_strand_id
1 'polypeptide(L)'
;MKNTTKKGDLFEDKCFKIIETALKNGELGIIPSLSKIYKKKKYYSPDREGDIIFDIAIEVVLKGGKKPTLVYIIECKDLNKNVPVDDVEEFQTKINSLKGFQVKGVIIANGSLQKSGYNIAKNKGFMLIEVNENGYDIVLDKKKKIDSELDDLVLTNIRKCIYESFLIKSIYGLKKLSKQGISRIAQNIIRDFDTQSKTERYSLENFKKYLESHHNLIFELLPNSETQLGQFIPNENKILINESIVGTYQYGFVFYHEVAHYFLHRKLLINKNLYDLFTDSEFSYIENKYILDNPKNWIEWQGIKYKTCGLSKKF
;
A
#
# COMPACT_ATOMS: atom_id res chain seq x y z
N MET A 1 -17.56 -36.64 -35.20
CA MET A 1 -17.12 -36.97 -33.82
C MET A 1 -15.87 -36.16 -33.50
N LYS A 2 -15.93 -35.20 -32.56
CA LYS A 2 -14.72 -34.49 -32.10
C LYS A 2 -13.88 -35.48 -31.29
N ASN A 3 -12.64 -35.73 -31.70
CA ASN A 3 -11.72 -36.64 -31.04
C ASN A 3 -11.42 -36.13 -29.62
N THR A 4 -11.94 -36.81 -28.60
CA THR A 4 -11.83 -36.42 -27.19
C THR A 4 -10.38 -36.42 -26.70
N THR A 5 -9.53 -37.30 -27.24
CA THR A 5 -8.09 -37.34 -26.98
C THR A 5 -7.41 -36.05 -27.43
N LYS A 6 -7.69 -35.60 -28.66
CA LYS A 6 -7.13 -34.36 -29.20
C LYS A 6 -7.54 -33.12 -28.39
N LYS A 7 -8.76 -33.12 -27.82
CA LYS A 7 -9.23 -32.05 -26.92
C LYS A 7 -8.45 -32.07 -25.60
N GLY A 8 -8.24 -33.26 -25.03
CA GLY A 8 -7.43 -33.45 -23.83
C GLY A 8 -5.99 -32.98 -24.00
N ASP A 9 -5.31 -33.42 -25.07
CA ASP A 9 -3.92 -33.06 -25.36
C ASP A 9 -3.74 -31.53 -25.46
N LEU A 10 -4.69 -30.82 -26.10
CA LEU A 10 -4.67 -29.36 -26.18
C LEU A 10 -4.81 -28.69 -24.82
N PHE A 11 -5.63 -29.24 -23.93
CA PHE A 11 -5.78 -28.70 -22.59
C PHE A 11 -4.54 -28.95 -21.73
N GLU A 12 -3.92 -30.12 -21.84
CA GLU A 12 -2.65 -30.43 -21.16
C GLU A 12 -1.52 -29.50 -21.63
N ASP A 13 -1.46 -29.17 -22.92
CA ASP A 13 -0.52 -28.18 -23.45
C ASP A 13 -0.76 -26.77 -22.87
N LYS A 14 -2.03 -26.39 -22.67
CA LYS A 14 -2.39 -25.13 -21.99
C LYS A 14 -1.93 -25.17 -20.52
N CYS A 15 -2.22 -26.26 -19.82
CA CYS A 15 -1.82 -26.46 -18.43
C CYS A 15 -0.30 -26.43 -18.24
N PHE A 16 0.46 -26.99 -19.18
CA PHE A 16 1.92 -26.94 -19.16
C PHE A 16 2.43 -25.50 -19.20
N LYS A 17 1.89 -24.66 -20.09
CA LYS A 17 2.26 -23.23 -20.17
C LYS A 17 1.89 -22.47 -18.90
N ILE A 18 0.74 -22.79 -18.31
CA ILE A 18 0.33 -22.23 -17.01
C ILE A 18 1.35 -22.59 -15.93
N ILE A 19 1.76 -23.85 -15.85
CA ILE A 19 2.76 -24.31 -14.88
C ILE A 19 4.13 -23.67 -15.12
N GLU A 20 4.57 -23.51 -16.37
CA GLU A 20 5.81 -22.79 -16.69
C GLU A 20 5.77 -21.34 -16.21
N THR A 21 4.63 -20.66 -16.39
CA THR A 21 4.44 -19.27 -15.97
C THR A 21 4.41 -19.16 -14.45
N ALA A 22 3.58 -19.97 -13.80
CA ALA A 22 3.45 -20.01 -12.34
C ALA A 22 4.80 -20.36 -11.66
N LEU A 23 5.58 -21.28 -12.26
CA LEU A 23 6.92 -21.59 -11.78
C LEU A 23 7.82 -20.36 -11.86
N LYS A 24 7.93 -19.73 -13.04
CA LYS A 24 8.81 -18.56 -13.26
C LYS A 24 8.46 -17.39 -12.33
N ASN A 25 7.17 -17.19 -12.05
CA ASN A 25 6.69 -16.15 -11.14
C ASN A 25 6.88 -16.49 -9.65
N GLY A 26 7.35 -17.69 -9.31
CA GLY A 26 7.53 -18.12 -7.92
C GLY A 26 6.22 -18.50 -7.21
N GLU A 27 5.11 -18.62 -7.94
CA GLU A 27 3.77 -18.86 -7.38
C GLU A 27 3.58 -20.29 -6.87
N LEU A 28 4.40 -21.23 -7.33
CA LEU A 28 4.33 -22.64 -6.93
C LEU A 28 5.09 -22.95 -5.62
N GLY A 29 5.79 -21.97 -5.05
CA GLY A 29 6.55 -22.13 -3.80
C GLY A 29 7.82 -22.99 -3.93
N ILE A 30 8.33 -23.15 -5.16
CA ILE A 30 9.57 -23.88 -5.47
C ILE A 30 10.50 -23.02 -6.33
N ILE A 31 11.80 -23.28 -6.23
CA ILE A 31 12.82 -22.49 -6.91
C ILE A 31 12.91 -22.91 -8.38
N PRO A 32 12.69 -22.01 -9.35
CA PRO A 32 12.70 -22.36 -10.78
C PRO A 32 14.02 -22.97 -11.26
N SER A 33 15.16 -22.45 -10.80
CA SER A 33 16.48 -22.94 -11.20
C SER A 33 16.82 -24.34 -10.70
N LEU A 34 16.08 -24.87 -9.73
CA LEU A 34 16.24 -26.24 -9.20
C LEU A 34 15.14 -27.19 -9.71
N SER A 35 14.25 -26.69 -10.56
CA SER A 35 13.02 -27.36 -10.96
C SER A 35 13.05 -27.69 -12.45
N LYS A 36 12.56 -28.88 -12.81
CA LYS A 36 12.40 -29.30 -14.21
C LYS A 36 11.01 -29.83 -14.44
N ILE A 37 10.32 -29.29 -15.45
CA ILE A 37 8.96 -29.66 -15.82
C ILE A 37 9.01 -30.71 -16.92
N TYR A 38 8.15 -31.72 -16.85
CA TYR A 38 8.02 -32.81 -17.80
C TYR A 38 6.55 -33.02 -18.18
N LYS A 39 6.31 -33.41 -19.43
CA LYS A 39 5.00 -33.92 -19.89
C LYS A 39 5.01 -35.45 -19.88
N LYS A 40 3.89 -36.08 -19.51
CA LYS A 40 3.68 -37.54 -19.58
C LYS A 40 4.82 -38.35 -18.95
N LYS A 41 5.35 -37.86 -17.82
CA LYS A 41 6.46 -38.54 -17.15
C LYS A 41 5.94 -39.79 -16.44
N LYS A 42 6.70 -40.87 -16.59
CA LYS A 42 6.46 -42.17 -15.95
C LYS A 42 7.11 -42.22 -14.58
N TYR A 43 6.37 -42.72 -13.61
CA TYR A 43 6.89 -43.06 -12.28
C TYR A 43 6.47 -44.47 -11.91
N TYR A 44 7.43 -45.27 -11.45
CA TYR A 44 7.17 -46.64 -11.04
C TYR A 44 6.29 -46.68 -9.78
N SER A 45 5.22 -47.47 -9.85
CA SER A 45 4.34 -47.80 -8.74
C SER A 45 4.62 -49.24 -8.31
N PRO A 46 5.16 -49.47 -7.11
CA PRO A 46 5.37 -50.82 -6.59
C PRO A 46 4.06 -51.60 -6.46
N ASP A 47 2.97 -50.92 -6.09
CA ASP A 47 1.68 -51.56 -5.87
C ASP A 47 1.05 -52.07 -7.17
N ARG A 48 1.46 -51.51 -8.32
CA ARG A 48 1.03 -51.94 -9.66
C ARG A 48 2.08 -52.78 -10.39
N GLU A 49 3.26 -52.94 -9.81
CA GLU A 49 4.45 -53.48 -10.48
C GLU A 49 4.68 -52.87 -11.87
N GLY A 50 4.44 -51.56 -12.00
CA GLY A 50 4.45 -50.88 -13.30
C GLY A 50 4.41 -49.37 -13.21
N ASP A 51 4.60 -48.70 -14.35
CA ASP A 51 4.65 -47.24 -14.41
C ASP A 51 3.26 -46.60 -14.44
N ILE A 52 3.12 -45.51 -13.68
CA ILE A 52 2.01 -44.56 -13.81
C ILE A 52 2.49 -43.37 -14.64
N ILE A 53 1.74 -43.01 -15.68
CA ILE A 53 1.98 -41.82 -16.50
C ILE A 53 1.12 -40.69 -15.93
N PHE A 54 1.75 -39.57 -15.60
CA PHE A 54 1.05 -38.35 -15.17
C PHE A 54 1.16 -37.26 -16.23
N ASP A 55 0.13 -36.44 -16.37
CA ASP A 55 0.03 -35.41 -17.41
C ASP A 55 1.23 -34.47 -17.38
N ILE A 56 1.51 -33.90 -16.21
CA ILE A 56 2.64 -33.03 -15.98
C ILE A 56 3.31 -33.42 -14.66
N ALA A 57 4.64 -33.32 -14.62
CA ALA A 57 5.39 -33.43 -13.38
C ALA A 57 6.46 -32.35 -13.28
N ILE A 58 6.71 -31.85 -12.06
CA ILE A 58 7.84 -30.97 -11.77
C ILE A 58 8.75 -31.69 -10.78
N GLU A 59 10.00 -31.90 -11.14
CA GLU A 59 11.00 -32.46 -10.23
C GLU A 59 11.88 -31.36 -9.67
N VAL A 60 12.03 -31.32 -8.35
CA VAL A 60 12.95 -30.42 -7.65
C VAL A 60 14.15 -31.22 -7.18
N VAL A 61 15.33 -30.84 -7.68
CA VAL A 61 16.61 -31.47 -7.33
C VAL A 61 17.48 -30.45 -6.62
N LEU A 62 17.86 -30.74 -5.37
CA LEU A 62 18.78 -29.88 -4.63
C LEU A 62 20.17 -29.87 -5.28
N LYS A 63 20.92 -28.79 -5.06
CA LYS A 63 22.28 -28.64 -5.61
C LYS A 63 23.16 -29.82 -5.17
N GLY A 64 23.74 -30.53 -6.14
CA GLY A 64 24.55 -31.74 -5.92
C GLY A 64 23.76 -33.04 -5.80
N GLY A 65 22.44 -33.00 -5.81
CA GLY A 65 21.57 -34.17 -5.80
C GLY A 65 21.50 -34.86 -7.16
N LYS A 66 21.35 -36.20 -7.14
CA LYS A 66 21.12 -37.02 -8.35
C LYS A 66 19.66 -37.45 -8.51
N LYS A 67 18.85 -37.29 -7.47
CA LYS A 67 17.43 -37.68 -7.41
C LYS A 67 16.58 -36.51 -6.92
N PRO A 68 15.33 -36.40 -7.37
CA PRO A 68 14.43 -35.39 -6.86
C PRO A 68 14.13 -35.63 -5.37
N THR A 69 14.08 -34.54 -4.60
CA THR A 69 13.64 -34.57 -3.20
C THR A 69 12.15 -34.31 -3.08
N LEU A 70 11.60 -33.53 -4.02
CA LEU A 70 10.21 -33.13 -4.09
C LEU A 70 9.74 -33.23 -5.54
N VAL A 71 8.56 -33.81 -5.76
CA VAL A 71 7.93 -33.95 -7.06
C VAL A 71 6.52 -33.38 -6.99
N TYR A 72 6.21 -32.44 -7.87
CA TYR A 72 4.84 -32.03 -8.11
C TYR A 72 4.27 -32.96 -9.15
N ILE A 73 3.18 -33.63 -8.81
CA ILE A 73 2.44 -34.48 -9.72
C ILE A 73 1.15 -33.73 -10.04
N ILE A 74 0.90 -33.52 -11.33
CA ILE A 74 -0.15 -32.62 -11.82
C ILE A 74 -1.08 -33.42 -12.75
N GLU A 75 -2.37 -33.44 -12.40
CA GLU A 75 -3.45 -34.01 -13.23
C GLU A 75 -4.26 -32.88 -13.88
N CYS A 76 -4.52 -32.98 -15.18
CA CYS A 76 -5.28 -32.00 -15.95
C CYS A 76 -6.70 -32.51 -16.23
N LYS A 77 -7.73 -31.75 -15.87
CA LYS A 77 -9.14 -32.12 -16.09
C LYS A 77 -9.87 -31.07 -16.93
N ASP A 78 -10.10 -31.39 -18.20
CA ASP A 78 -10.89 -30.56 -19.12
C ASP A 78 -12.37 -30.98 -19.11
N LEU A 79 -13.12 -30.50 -18.11
CA LEU A 79 -14.53 -30.78 -17.96
C LEU A 79 -15.35 -29.49 -18.04
N ASN A 80 -16.46 -29.53 -18.78
CA ASN A 80 -17.44 -28.43 -18.82
C ASN A 80 -18.30 -28.34 -17.54
N LYS A 81 -18.05 -29.23 -16.58
CA LYS A 81 -18.75 -29.37 -15.30
C LYS A 81 -17.72 -29.51 -14.19
N ASN A 82 -18.15 -29.33 -12.94
CA ASN A 82 -17.28 -29.52 -11.79
C ASN A 82 -16.65 -30.92 -11.80
N VAL A 83 -15.37 -30.99 -11.44
CA VAL A 83 -14.62 -32.25 -11.39
C VAL A 83 -15.25 -33.19 -10.36
N PRO A 84 -15.66 -34.41 -10.76
CA PRO A 84 -16.20 -35.43 -9.87
C PRO A 84 -15.29 -35.74 -8.67
N VAL A 85 -15.89 -36.15 -7.55
CA VAL A 85 -15.14 -36.60 -6.37
C VAL A 85 -14.23 -37.78 -6.71
N ASP A 86 -14.75 -38.75 -7.48
CA ASP A 86 -14.05 -39.97 -7.86
C ASP A 86 -12.71 -39.69 -8.57
N ASP A 87 -12.66 -38.66 -9.42
CA ASP A 87 -11.42 -38.23 -10.11
C ASP A 87 -10.35 -37.77 -9.11
N VAL A 88 -10.76 -37.07 -8.04
CA VAL A 88 -9.86 -36.58 -6.99
C VAL A 88 -9.35 -37.75 -6.14
N GLU A 89 -10.20 -38.73 -5.83
CA GLU A 89 -9.85 -39.93 -5.08
C GLU A 89 -8.95 -40.88 -5.86
N GLU A 90 -9.21 -41.06 -7.17
CA GLU A 90 -8.35 -41.81 -8.07
C GLU A 90 -6.95 -41.17 -8.12
N PHE A 91 -6.88 -39.85 -8.28
CA PHE A 91 -5.63 -39.12 -8.29
C PHE A 91 -4.86 -39.25 -6.97
N GLN A 92 -5.55 -39.15 -5.83
CA GLN A 92 -4.96 -39.39 -4.52
C GLN A 92 -4.35 -40.80 -4.42
N THR A 93 -5.06 -41.81 -4.92
CA THR A 93 -4.59 -43.20 -4.89
C THR A 93 -3.33 -43.38 -5.74
N LYS A 94 -3.28 -42.78 -6.94
CA LYS A 94 -2.09 -42.78 -7.80
C LYS A 94 -0.88 -42.14 -7.10
N ILE A 95 -1.07 -40.99 -6.47
CA ILE A 95 0.00 -40.29 -5.74
C ILE A 95 0.52 -41.14 -4.56
N ASN A 96 -0.38 -41.74 -3.79
CA ASN A 96 -0.01 -42.54 -2.62
C ASN A 96 0.82 -43.79 -2.98
N SER A 97 0.71 -44.26 -4.23
CA SER A 97 1.48 -45.40 -4.72
C SER A 97 2.95 -45.06 -5.02
N LEU A 98 3.31 -43.77 -5.07
CA LEU A 98 4.66 -43.31 -5.38
C LEU A 98 5.58 -43.37 -4.15
N LYS A 99 6.83 -43.81 -4.35
CA LYS A 99 7.82 -43.95 -3.26
C LYS A 99 9.16 -43.32 -3.65
N GLY A 100 9.92 -42.87 -2.64
CA GLY A 100 11.31 -42.40 -2.79
C GLY A 100 11.51 -40.89 -2.95
N PHE A 101 10.43 -40.10 -2.92
CA PHE A 101 10.45 -38.63 -2.94
C PHE A 101 9.20 -38.09 -2.25
N GLN A 102 9.25 -36.82 -1.82
CA GLN A 102 8.04 -36.14 -1.35
C GLN A 102 7.17 -35.78 -2.55
N VAL A 103 5.85 -35.94 -2.42
CA VAL A 103 4.90 -35.63 -3.49
C VAL A 103 3.99 -34.48 -3.10
N LYS A 104 3.87 -33.49 -3.99
CA LYS A 104 2.84 -32.46 -3.95
C LYS A 104 1.84 -32.76 -5.07
N GLY A 105 0.62 -33.15 -4.70
CA GLY A 105 -0.47 -33.29 -5.67
C GLY A 105 -0.99 -31.93 -6.11
N VAL A 106 -1.21 -31.78 -7.42
CA VAL A 106 -1.79 -30.59 -8.04
C VAL A 106 -2.88 -31.03 -9.01
N ILE A 107 -4.03 -30.38 -8.96
CA ILE A 107 -5.11 -30.59 -9.92
C ILE A 107 -5.30 -29.28 -10.68
N ILE A 108 -5.32 -29.34 -12.01
CA ILE A 108 -5.62 -28.21 -12.88
C ILE A 108 -6.88 -28.50 -13.66
N ALA A 109 -7.88 -27.61 -13.59
CA ALA A 109 -9.15 -27.84 -14.26
C ALA A 109 -9.76 -26.54 -14.81
N ASN A 110 -10.53 -26.64 -15.91
CA ASN A 110 -11.33 -25.52 -16.46
C ASN A 110 -12.59 -25.20 -15.61
N GLY A 111 -12.82 -25.93 -14.51
CA GLY A 111 -13.93 -25.71 -13.59
C GLY A 111 -13.55 -26.17 -12.19
N SER A 112 -14.38 -25.82 -11.21
CA SER A 112 -14.10 -26.11 -9.81
C SER A 112 -14.28 -27.60 -9.45
N LEU A 113 -13.74 -28.02 -8.31
CA LEU A 113 -14.02 -29.35 -7.78
C LEU A 113 -15.44 -29.42 -7.18
N GLN A 114 -16.08 -30.59 -7.23
CA GLN A 114 -17.27 -30.84 -6.40
C GLN A 114 -16.93 -30.66 -4.92
N LYS A 115 -17.89 -30.23 -4.09
CA LYS A 115 -17.67 -29.88 -2.67
C LYS A 115 -16.88 -30.93 -1.89
N SER A 116 -17.21 -32.21 -2.05
CA SER A 116 -16.50 -33.29 -1.36
C SER A 116 -15.08 -33.47 -1.90
N GLY A 117 -14.89 -33.40 -3.23
CA GLY A 117 -13.57 -33.43 -3.86
C GLY A 117 -12.68 -32.24 -3.44
N TYR A 118 -13.27 -31.05 -3.32
CA TYR A 118 -12.60 -29.87 -2.77
C TYR A 118 -12.13 -30.11 -1.33
N ASN A 119 -12.99 -30.66 -0.47
CA ASN A 119 -12.63 -30.97 0.91
C ASN A 119 -11.49 -32.01 0.99
N ILE A 120 -11.53 -33.04 0.13
CA ILE A 120 -10.46 -34.03 0.02
C ILE A 120 -9.15 -33.35 -0.38
N ALA A 121 -9.15 -32.60 -1.48
CA ALA A 121 -7.98 -31.87 -1.97
C ALA A 121 -7.40 -30.94 -0.88
N LYS A 122 -8.26 -30.18 -0.20
CA LYS A 122 -7.87 -29.30 0.92
C LYS A 122 -7.24 -30.07 2.08
N ASN A 123 -7.88 -31.13 2.55
CA ASN A 123 -7.43 -31.90 3.71
C ASN A 123 -6.16 -32.71 3.42
N LYS A 124 -5.98 -33.17 2.17
CA LYS A 124 -4.75 -33.85 1.72
C LYS A 124 -3.64 -32.88 1.33
N GLY A 125 -3.91 -31.58 1.35
CA GLY A 125 -2.95 -30.55 1.01
C GLY A 125 -2.58 -30.54 -0.47
N PHE A 126 -3.49 -30.95 -1.36
CA PHE A 126 -3.34 -30.75 -2.79
C PHE A 126 -3.45 -29.27 -3.14
N MET A 127 -2.76 -28.87 -4.20
CA MET A 127 -2.97 -27.58 -4.84
C MET A 127 -4.08 -27.73 -5.88
N LEU A 128 -4.97 -26.75 -5.96
CA LEU A 128 -5.99 -26.65 -7.00
C LEU A 128 -5.74 -25.37 -7.80
N ILE A 129 -5.60 -25.53 -9.11
CA ILE A 129 -5.48 -24.43 -10.07
C ILE A 129 -6.72 -24.46 -10.95
N GLU A 130 -7.53 -23.42 -10.87
CA GLU A 130 -8.71 -23.26 -11.72
C GLU A 130 -8.34 -22.38 -12.91
N VAL A 131 -8.64 -22.85 -14.11
CA VAL A 131 -8.35 -22.17 -15.37
C VAL A 131 -9.63 -21.50 -15.85
N ASN A 132 -9.55 -20.20 -16.10
CA ASN A 132 -10.67 -19.40 -16.59
C ASN A 132 -10.31 -18.69 -17.91
N GLU A 133 -11.21 -17.86 -18.43
CA GLU A 133 -10.98 -17.10 -19.67
C GLU A 133 -9.87 -16.04 -19.50
N ASN A 134 -9.68 -15.53 -18.28
CA ASN A 134 -8.75 -14.45 -17.95
C ASN A 134 -7.35 -14.96 -17.50
N GLY A 135 -7.15 -16.27 -17.39
CA GLY A 135 -5.90 -16.86 -16.91
C GLY A 135 -6.12 -18.08 -16.02
N TYR A 136 -5.53 -18.06 -14.82
CA TYR A 136 -5.67 -19.12 -13.82
C TYR A 136 -5.65 -18.54 -12.40
N ASP A 137 -6.33 -19.22 -11.49
CA ASP A 137 -6.37 -18.90 -10.06
C ASP A 137 -5.87 -20.11 -9.26
N ILE A 138 -4.95 -19.89 -8.32
CA ILE A 138 -4.49 -20.93 -7.39
C ILE A 138 -5.40 -20.89 -6.15
N VAL A 139 -6.47 -21.69 -6.18
CA VAL A 139 -7.59 -21.64 -5.20
C VAL A 139 -7.25 -22.32 -3.86
N LEU A 140 -6.40 -23.35 -3.90
CA LEU A 140 -5.87 -24.02 -2.71
C LEU A 140 -4.36 -23.78 -2.61
N ASP A 141 -3.97 -22.52 -2.45
CA ASP A 141 -2.68 -22.22 -1.87
C ASP A 141 -2.83 -22.24 -0.33
N LYS A 142 -1.80 -22.69 0.39
CA LYS A 142 -1.75 -22.49 1.86
C LYS A 142 -1.45 -21.01 2.17
N LYS A 143 -1.95 -20.05 1.38
CA LYS A 143 -1.95 -18.67 1.84
C LYS A 143 -3.00 -18.65 2.93
N LYS A 144 -2.57 -18.45 4.17
CA LYS A 144 -3.44 -17.79 5.13
C LYS A 144 -3.95 -16.56 4.37
N LYS A 145 -5.27 -16.39 4.28
CA LYS A 145 -5.82 -15.04 4.16
C LYS A 145 -5.23 -14.30 5.35
N ILE A 146 -4.12 -13.61 5.11
CA ILE A 146 -3.65 -12.59 6.04
C ILE A 146 -4.76 -11.57 5.95
N ASP A 147 -5.46 -11.37 7.07
CA ASP A 147 -6.49 -10.34 7.15
C ASP A 147 -5.90 -9.06 6.57
N SER A 148 -6.64 -8.37 5.70
CA SER A 148 -6.19 -7.07 5.19
C SER A 148 -5.84 -6.11 6.34
N GLU A 149 -6.51 -6.29 7.49
CA GLU A 149 -6.20 -5.58 8.74
C GLU A 149 -4.80 -5.90 9.30
N LEU A 150 -4.30 -7.13 9.14
CA LEU A 150 -2.97 -7.52 9.63
C LEU A 150 -1.87 -6.98 8.71
N ASP A 151 -2.09 -6.96 7.39
CA ASP A 151 -1.16 -6.31 6.45
C ASP A 151 -1.11 -4.80 6.70
N ASP A 152 -2.24 -4.16 6.94
CA ASP A 152 -2.30 -2.74 7.32
C ASP A 152 -1.60 -2.49 8.66
N LEU A 153 -1.79 -3.37 9.64
CA LEU A 153 -1.13 -3.25 10.95
C LEU A 153 0.39 -3.43 10.82
N VAL A 154 0.86 -4.40 10.02
CA VAL A 154 2.28 -4.65 9.78
C VAL A 154 2.91 -3.48 9.01
N LEU A 155 2.26 -3.00 7.94
CA LEU A 155 2.74 -1.81 7.22
C LEU A 155 2.77 -0.59 8.14
N THR A 156 1.75 -0.40 8.98
CA THR A 156 1.67 0.69 9.94
C THR A 156 2.79 0.60 10.97
N ASN A 157 3.07 -0.59 11.51
CA ASN A 157 4.14 -0.80 12.48
C ASN A 157 5.53 -0.65 11.87
N ILE A 158 5.74 -1.10 10.62
CA ILE A 158 6.98 -0.89 9.88
C ILE A 158 7.20 0.60 9.62
N ARG A 159 6.15 1.31 9.16
CA ARG A 159 6.19 2.77 8.99
C ARG A 159 6.56 3.44 10.30
N LYS A 160 5.87 3.11 11.41
CA LYS A 160 6.14 3.66 12.74
C LYS A 160 7.57 3.38 13.19
N CYS A 161 8.07 2.16 13.04
CA CYS A 161 9.45 1.80 13.38
C CYS A 161 10.48 2.57 12.54
N ILE A 162 10.23 2.73 11.24
CA ILE A 162 11.07 3.55 10.36
C ILE A 162 11.05 5.01 10.85
N TYR A 163 9.89 5.57 11.19
CA TYR A 163 9.79 6.93 11.75
C TYR A 163 10.55 7.09 13.07
N GLU A 164 10.37 6.16 14.01
CA GLU A 164 11.06 6.17 15.31
C GLU A 164 12.57 5.94 15.13
N SER A 165 12.99 5.18 14.11
CA SER A 165 14.42 4.94 13.83
C SER A 165 15.08 6.13 13.13
N PHE A 166 14.36 6.82 12.25
CA PHE A 166 14.85 7.99 11.51
C PHE A 166 14.57 9.31 12.21
N LEU A 167 13.97 9.28 13.41
CA LEU A 167 13.73 10.39 14.35
C LEU A 167 14.37 11.70 13.90
N ILE A 168 13.66 12.43 13.02
CA ILE A 168 13.96 13.82 12.72
C ILE A 168 13.54 14.60 13.98
N LYS A 169 14.36 14.51 15.04
CA LYS A 169 14.17 15.24 16.31
C LYS A 169 14.24 16.76 16.09
N SER A 170 14.78 17.18 14.95
CA SER A 170 14.94 18.57 14.56
C SER A 170 14.68 18.73 13.07
N ILE A 171 13.68 19.53 12.71
CA ILE A 171 13.56 20.03 11.35
C ILE A 171 14.65 21.08 11.14
N TYR A 172 15.50 20.87 10.15
CA TYR A 172 16.54 21.83 9.80
C TYR A 172 15.91 23.19 9.49
N GLY A 173 16.29 24.22 10.26
CA GLY A 173 15.77 25.58 10.13
C GLY A 173 14.55 25.93 10.99
N LEU A 174 13.95 24.99 11.74
CA LEU A 174 12.82 25.29 12.64
C LEU A 174 13.27 26.06 13.88
N LYS A 175 12.96 27.35 13.92
CA LYS A 175 13.24 28.21 15.08
C LYS A 175 12.14 28.08 16.13
N LYS A 176 12.49 27.63 17.34
CA LYS A 176 11.58 27.60 18.50
C LYS A 176 11.36 29.00 19.10
N LEU A 177 10.63 29.85 18.38
CA LEU A 177 10.31 31.23 18.80
C LEU A 177 9.36 31.25 19.99
N SER A 178 9.68 32.08 20.99
CA SER A 178 8.78 32.36 22.12
C SER A 178 7.60 33.21 21.71
N LYS A 179 6.55 33.28 22.55
CA LYS A 179 5.39 34.17 22.37
C LYS A 179 5.81 35.63 22.10
N GLN A 180 6.84 36.12 22.80
CA GLN A 180 7.36 37.47 22.61
C GLN A 180 8.05 37.63 21.25
N GLY A 181 8.82 36.62 20.81
CA GLY A 181 9.46 36.62 19.50
C GLY A 181 8.45 36.67 18.35
N ILE A 182 7.39 35.86 18.43
CA ILE A 182 6.30 35.85 17.45
C ILE A 182 5.58 37.20 17.42
N SER A 183 5.29 37.78 18.59
CA SER A 183 4.66 39.10 18.71
C SER A 183 5.48 40.19 18.05
N ARG A 184 6.82 40.19 18.22
CA ARG A 184 7.72 41.15 17.55
C ARG A 184 7.69 41.01 16.03
N ILE A 185 7.67 39.78 15.51
CA ILE A 185 7.58 39.55 14.05
C ILE A 185 6.25 40.08 13.52
N ALA A 186 5.13 39.77 14.18
CA ALA A 186 3.82 40.27 13.78
C ALA A 186 3.76 41.81 13.80
N GLN A 187 4.27 42.45 14.86
CA GLN A 187 4.32 43.91 14.97
C GLN A 187 5.20 44.55 13.89
N ASN A 188 6.32 43.94 13.53
CA ASN A 188 7.17 44.44 12.46
C ASN A 188 6.46 44.41 11.10
N ILE A 189 5.70 43.35 10.81
CA ILE A 189 4.95 43.21 9.56
C ILE A 189 3.79 44.21 9.50
N ILE A 190 3.09 44.41 10.63
CA ILE A 190 2.05 45.45 10.73
C ILE A 190 2.66 46.82 10.50
N ARG A 191 3.81 47.12 11.10
CA ARG A 191 4.48 48.41 10.92
C ARG A 191 4.92 48.62 9.48
N ASP A 192 5.44 47.59 8.83
CA ASP A 192 5.83 47.63 7.42
C ASP A 192 4.60 47.89 6.53
N PHE A 193 3.51 47.15 6.75
CA PHE A 193 2.22 47.42 6.09
C PHE A 193 1.74 48.85 6.31
N ASP A 194 1.79 49.37 7.54
CA ASP A 194 1.37 50.73 7.89
C ASP A 194 2.22 51.78 7.13
N THR A 195 3.52 51.53 6.94
CA THR A 195 4.40 52.43 6.20
C THR A 195 4.16 52.40 4.70
N GLN A 196 3.84 51.24 4.13
CA GLN A 196 3.68 51.06 2.68
C GLN A 196 2.26 51.42 2.20
N SER A 197 1.23 51.17 3.02
CA SER A 197 -0.19 51.34 2.65
C SER A 197 -0.73 52.77 2.75
N LYS A 198 0.13 53.75 3.10
CA LYS A 198 -0.12 55.21 3.12
C LYS A 198 -1.61 55.59 3.15
N THR A 199 -2.26 55.45 4.30
CA THR A 199 -3.65 55.88 4.64
C THR A 199 -4.81 54.97 4.24
N GLU A 200 -4.59 53.76 3.74
CA GLU A 200 -5.68 52.80 3.53
C GLU A 200 -6.26 52.27 4.86
N ARG A 201 -7.59 52.11 4.93
CA ARG A 201 -8.23 51.45 6.08
C ARG A 201 -7.72 50.01 6.20
N TYR A 202 -7.50 49.56 7.43
CA TYR A 202 -7.23 48.16 7.72
C TYR A 202 -8.37 47.30 7.18
N SER A 203 -8.10 46.57 6.09
CA SER A 203 -8.99 45.56 5.54
C SER A 203 -8.17 44.36 5.08
N LEU A 204 -8.77 43.17 5.16
CA LEU A 204 -8.16 41.93 4.66
C LEU A 204 -7.72 42.07 3.20
N GLU A 205 -8.53 42.76 2.39
CA GLU A 205 -8.25 42.96 0.96
C GLU A 205 -7.02 43.84 0.72
N ASN A 206 -6.87 44.93 1.49
CA ASN A 206 -5.70 45.80 1.37
C ASN A 206 -4.44 45.09 1.85
N PHE A 207 -4.55 44.29 2.92
CA PHE A 207 -3.43 43.50 3.40
C PHE A 207 -3.04 42.39 2.40
N LYS A 208 -4.02 41.74 1.76
CA LYS A 208 -3.79 40.80 0.67
C LYS A 208 -3.03 41.46 -0.50
N LYS A 209 -3.48 42.62 -0.97
CA LYS A 209 -2.80 43.38 -2.03
C LYS A 209 -1.37 43.76 -1.67
N TYR A 210 -1.13 44.13 -0.42
CA TYR A 210 0.22 44.39 0.09
C TYR A 210 1.10 43.13 0.02
N LEU A 211 0.57 41.97 0.42
CA LEU A 211 1.29 40.70 0.34
C LEU A 211 1.59 40.28 -1.11
N GLU A 212 0.64 40.49 -2.02
CA GLU A 212 0.85 40.22 -3.46
C GLU A 212 1.96 41.11 -4.04
N SER A 213 1.94 42.41 -3.73
CA SER A 213 2.87 43.39 -4.31
C SER A 213 4.27 43.43 -3.68
N HIS A 214 4.38 43.22 -2.36
CA HIS A 214 5.65 43.39 -1.63
C HIS A 214 6.28 42.06 -1.20
N HIS A 215 5.49 40.97 -1.15
CA HIS A 215 5.96 39.65 -0.71
C HIS A 215 5.85 38.58 -1.80
N ASN A 216 5.41 38.96 -3.01
CA ASN A 216 5.19 38.07 -4.17
C ASN A 216 4.36 36.83 -3.80
N LEU A 217 3.37 37.00 -2.93
CA LEU A 217 2.45 35.95 -2.55
C LEU A 217 1.34 35.82 -3.59
N ILE A 218 1.02 34.60 -3.99
CA ILE A 218 -0.08 34.28 -4.92
C ILE A 218 -1.22 33.69 -4.10
N PHE A 219 -2.45 34.17 -4.32
CA PHE A 219 -3.64 33.66 -3.64
C PHE A 219 -4.57 32.96 -4.64
N GLU A 220 -4.86 31.68 -4.42
CA GLU A 220 -5.76 30.88 -5.25
C GLU A 220 -6.85 30.21 -4.38
N LEU A 221 -7.97 29.87 -5.00
CA LEU A 221 -9.08 29.19 -4.32
C LEU A 221 -8.98 27.68 -4.48
N LEU A 222 -9.21 26.96 -3.38
CA LEU A 222 -9.39 25.51 -3.40
C LEU A 222 -10.86 25.17 -3.67
N PRO A 223 -11.14 24.12 -4.46
CA PRO A 223 -12.50 23.64 -4.66
C PRO A 223 -13.14 23.15 -3.36
N ASN A 224 -14.47 23.29 -3.24
CA ASN A 224 -15.25 22.82 -2.09
C ASN A 224 -15.18 21.31 -1.82
N SER A 225 -14.67 20.53 -2.77
CA SER A 225 -14.47 19.08 -2.61
C SER A 225 -13.29 18.73 -1.69
N GLU A 226 -12.38 19.67 -1.43
CA GLU A 226 -11.23 19.47 -0.54
C GLU A 226 -11.64 19.61 0.93
N THR A 227 -11.15 18.70 1.78
CA THR A 227 -11.39 18.73 3.24
C THR A 227 -10.56 19.80 3.95
N GLN A 228 -9.48 20.26 3.32
CA GLN A 228 -8.56 21.25 3.87
C GLN A 228 -9.09 22.68 3.67
N LEU A 229 -9.10 23.48 4.75
CA LEU A 229 -9.61 24.86 4.72
C LEU A 229 -8.60 25.86 4.14
N GLY A 230 -7.31 25.63 4.32
CA GLY A 230 -6.23 26.49 3.81
C GLY A 230 -4.91 25.73 3.71
N GLN A 231 -4.04 26.16 2.80
CA GLN A 231 -2.72 25.59 2.59
C GLN A 231 -1.72 26.62 2.05
N PHE A 232 -0.58 26.80 2.71
CA PHE A 232 0.58 27.49 2.17
C PHE A 232 1.55 26.53 1.45
N ILE A 233 1.96 26.89 0.23
CA ILE A 233 2.93 26.18 -0.60
C ILE A 233 4.23 27.02 -0.68
N PRO A 234 5.29 26.66 0.07
CA PRO A 234 6.51 27.45 0.16
C PRO A 234 7.24 27.67 -1.17
N ASN A 235 7.33 26.64 -2.02
CA ASN A 235 8.10 26.69 -3.27
C ASN A 235 7.50 27.65 -4.30
N GLU A 236 6.20 27.89 -4.22
CA GLU A 236 5.45 28.74 -5.14
C GLU A 236 5.09 30.10 -4.51
N ASN A 237 5.41 30.32 -3.23
CA ASN A 237 4.88 31.43 -2.43
C ASN A 237 3.36 31.57 -2.60
N LYS A 238 2.66 30.44 -2.56
CA LYS A 238 1.23 30.38 -2.88
C LYS A 238 0.42 30.04 -1.65
N ILE A 239 -0.65 30.78 -1.40
CA ILE A 239 -1.64 30.52 -0.36
C ILE A 239 -2.94 30.10 -1.03
N LEU A 240 -3.39 28.91 -0.67
CA LEU A 240 -4.61 28.30 -1.12
C LEU A 240 -5.66 28.39 -0.02
N ILE A 241 -6.87 28.88 -0.32
CA ILE A 241 -7.98 28.98 0.64
C ILE A 241 -9.22 28.35 0.04
N ASN A 242 -9.90 27.51 0.82
CA ASN A 242 -11.12 26.84 0.38
C ASN A 242 -12.24 27.85 0.08
N GLU A 243 -12.88 27.70 -1.08
CA GLU A 243 -13.96 28.58 -1.52
C GLU A 243 -15.13 28.58 -0.52
N SER A 244 -15.36 27.46 0.17
CA SER A 244 -16.47 27.28 1.13
C SER A 244 -16.42 28.24 2.32
N ILE A 245 -15.23 28.74 2.67
CA ILE A 245 -15.07 29.65 3.81
C ILE A 245 -14.97 31.11 3.39
N VAL A 246 -14.88 31.43 2.09
CA VAL A 246 -14.84 32.81 1.60
C VAL A 246 -16.12 33.55 1.98
N GLY A 247 -15.99 34.74 2.56
CA GLY A 247 -17.13 35.53 3.05
C GLY A 247 -17.69 35.09 4.41
N THR A 248 -17.15 34.03 5.01
CA THR A 248 -17.50 33.61 6.37
C THR A 248 -16.55 34.22 7.41
N TYR A 249 -16.92 34.15 8.70
CA TYR A 249 -16.04 34.54 9.81
C TYR A 249 -14.74 33.71 9.88
N GLN A 250 -14.73 32.52 9.26
CA GLN A 250 -13.56 31.63 9.23
C GLN A 250 -12.52 32.09 8.21
N TYR A 251 -12.91 32.84 7.18
CA TYR A 251 -12.01 33.31 6.13
C TYR A 251 -10.79 34.04 6.70
N GLY A 252 -11.03 35.07 7.51
CA GLY A 252 -9.95 35.85 8.13
C GLY A 252 -9.07 34.99 9.04
N PHE A 253 -9.67 34.02 9.74
CA PHE A 253 -8.92 33.09 10.59
C PHE A 253 -7.89 32.31 9.77
N VAL A 254 -8.36 31.63 8.73
CA VAL A 254 -7.53 30.75 7.90
C VAL A 254 -6.52 31.57 7.10
N PHE A 255 -6.95 32.70 6.55
CA PHE A 255 -6.07 33.63 5.85
C PHE A 255 -4.85 34.04 6.70
N TYR A 256 -5.06 34.55 7.92
CA TYR A 256 -3.94 34.97 8.78
C TYR A 256 -3.07 33.81 9.24
N HIS A 257 -3.64 32.62 9.35
CA HIS A 257 -2.92 31.40 9.70
C HIS A 257 -1.95 31.01 8.58
N GLU A 258 -2.40 30.93 7.32
CA GLU A 258 -1.54 30.62 6.18
C GLU A 258 -0.46 31.68 5.96
N VAL A 259 -0.80 32.97 6.13
CA VAL A 259 0.18 34.07 6.09
C VAL A 259 1.24 33.91 7.19
N ALA A 260 0.89 33.39 8.36
CA ALA A 260 1.86 33.09 9.40
C ALA A 260 2.88 32.03 8.95
N HIS A 261 2.44 30.99 8.22
CA HIS A 261 3.35 29.98 7.68
C HIS A 261 4.34 30.58 6.68
N TYR A 262 3.92 31.55 5.86
CA TYR A 262 4.85 32.28 5.00
C TYR A 262 5.95 32.99 5.81
N PHE A 263 5.58 33.79 6.81
CA PHE A 263 6.57 34.60 7.54
C PHE A 263 7.45 33.80 8.50
N LEU A 264 6.89 32.75 9.11
CA LEU A 264 7.58 31.97 10.13
C LEU A 264 8.28 30.73 9.56
N HIS A 265 7.73 30.14 8.51
CA HIS A 265 8.01 28.76 8.12
C HIS A 265 8.42 28.56 6.65
N ARG A 266 8.45 29.60 5.79
CA ARG A 266 8.83 29.44 4.37
C ARG A 266 10.21 28.82 4.10
N LYS A 267 11.14 28.90 5.05
CA LYS A 267 12.50 28.37 4.92
C LYS A 267 12.66 26.95 5.47
N LEU A 268 11.58 26.31 5.93
CA LEU A 268 11.64 24.95 6.43
C LEU A 268 11.74 23.97 5.27
N LEU A 269 12.70 23.05 5.33
CA LEU A 269 12.85 21.97 4.38
C LEU A 269 11.93 20.80 4.77
N ILE A 270 10.62 20.99 4.57
CA ILE A 270 9.59 19.97 4.87
C ILE A 270 8.72 19.79 3.64
N ASN A 271 8.54 18.55 3.17
CA ASN A 271 7.54 18.24 2.15
C ASN A 271 6.22 17.80 2.82
N LYS A 272 5.09 17.89 2.09
CA LYS A 272 3.75 17.58 2.60
C LYS A 272 3.68 16.15 3.19
N ASN A 273 4.32 15.18 2.55
CA ASN A 273 4.40 13.81 3.06
C ASN A 273 5.03 13.79 4.45
N LEU A 274 6.22 14.35 4.65
CA LEU A 274 6.89 14.47 5.96
C LEU A 274 6.02 15.22 6.98
N TYR A 275 5.27 16.24 6.55
CA TYR A 275 4.37 17.00 7.40
C TYR A 275 3.20 16.16 7.93
N ASP A 276 2.54 15.40 7.04
CA ASP A 276 1.36 14.59 7.35
C ASP A 276 1.71 13.35 8.19
N LEU A 277 2.99 12.97 8.22
CA LEU A 277 3.52 11.86 9.01
C LEU A 277 3.75 12.20 10.49
N PHE A 278 3.70 13.48 10.83
CA PHE A 278 3.80 13.94 12.21
C PHE A 278 2.47 13.67 12.94
N THR A 279 2.53 12.86 14.01
CA THR A 279 1.41 12.59 14.91
C THR A 279 0.90 13.86 15.60
N ASP A 280 -0.42 13.96 15.74
CA ASP A 280 -1.05 15.00 16.53
C ASP A 280 -0.66 14.85 18.02
N SER A 281 -0.62 15.96 18.76
CA SER A 281 -0.09 16.01 20.13
C SER A 281 -0.74 14.99 21.08
N GLU A 282 0.09 14.24 21.80
CA GLU A 282 -0.35 13.48 22.98
C GLU A 282 -0.61 14.46 24.15
N PHE A 283 -1.74 14.27 24.83
CA PHE A 283 -2.10 15.04 26.01
C PHE A 283 -1.37 14.46 27.24
N SER A 284 -0.49 15.24 27.87
CA SER A 284 0.11 14.84 29.14
C SER A 284 -0.87 15.08 30.27
N TYR A 285 -1.42 13.99 30.82
CA TYR A 285 -2.22 14.04 32.04
C TYR A 285 -1.39 14.49 33.26
N ILE A 286 -0.06 14.34 33.22
CA ILE A 286 0.84 14.73 34.30
C ILE A 286 1.08 16.25 34.29
N GLU A 287 1.28 16.86 33.12
CA GLU A 287 1.52 18.30 33.00
C GLU A 287 0.24 19.13 32.76
N ASN A 288 -0.90 18.46 32.63
CA ASN A 288 -2.21 19.02 32.26
C ASN A 288 -2.13 19.95 31.03
N LYS A 289 -1.31 19.56 30.05
CA LYS A 289 -1.01 20.30 28.82
C LYS A 289 -0.73 19.31 27.69
N TYR A 290 -1.04 19.71 26.46
CA TYR A 290 -0.56 19.00 25.27
C TYR A 290 0.97 19.09 25.19
N ILE A 291 1.64 17.96 25.07
CA ILE A 291 3.10 17.93 24.92
C ILE A 291 3.43 18.40 23.50
N LEU A 292 4.11 19.55 23.39
CA LEU A 292 4.60 20.09 22.11
C LEU A 292 5.90 19.40 21.69
N ASP A 293 5.94 18.08 21.68
CA ASP A 293 7.15 17.30 21.36
C ASP A 293 7.37 17.15 19.85
N ASN A 294 6.32 17.29 19.05
CA ASN A 294 6.39 17.12 17.60
C ASN A 294 6.56 18.48 16.87
N PRO A 295 7.52 18.62 15.93
CA PRO A 295 7.67 19.79 15.07
C PRO A 295 6.39 20.33 14.43
N LYS A 296 5.44 19.48 14.02
CA LYS A 296 4.13 19.90 13.49
C LYS A 296 3.36 20.74 14.50
N ASN A 297 3.25 20.27 15.74
CA ASN A 297 2.55 20.98 16.82
C ASN A 297 3.20 22.33 17.11
N TRP A 298 4.53 22.41 16.99
CA TRP A 298 5.24 23.65 17.18
C TRP A 298 4.98 24.66 16.05
N ILE A 299 4.99 24.20 14.79
CA ILE A 299 4.67 25.01 13.60
C ILE A 299 3.24 25.54 13.69
N GLU A 300 2.27 24.67 13.96
CA GLU A 300 0.85 25.02 14.11
C GLU A 300 0.62 26.01 15.26
N TRP A 301 1.22 25.74 16.43
CA TRP A 301 1.13 26.63 17.58
C TRP A 301 1.71 28.02 17.27
N GLN A 302 2.84 28.10 16.56
CA GLN A 302 3.44 29.37 16.16
C GLN A 302 2.54 30.15 15.19
N GLY A 303 1.90 29.46 14.22
CA GLY A 303 0.92 30.06 13.32
C GLY A 303 -0.30 30.64 14.05
N ILE A 304 -0.88 29.85 14.96
CA ILE A 304 -2.02 30.29 15.81
C ILE A 304 -1.62 31.46 16.72
N LYS A 305 -0.40 31.45 17.29
CA LYS A 305 0.09 32.55 18.13
C LYS A 305 0.36 33.82 17.34
N TYR A 306 0.86 33.72 16.12
CA TYR A 306 1.06 34.86 15.24
C TYR A 306 -0.25 35.60 14.95
N LYS A 307 -1.31 34.85 14.62
CA LYS A 307 -2.67 35.37 14.46
C LYS A 307 -3.12 36.15 15.71
N THR A 308 -3.02 35.53 16.88
CA THR A 308 -3.56 36.08 18.14
C THR A 308 -2.78 37.27 18.70
N CYS A 309 -1.52 37.48 18.29
CA CYS A 309 -0.65 38.50 18.86
C CYS A 309 -0.67 39.86 18.13
N GLY A 310 -1.32 40.02 16.96
CA GLY A 310 -1.27 41.34 16.30
C GLY A 310 -2.25 41.62 15.18
N LEU A 311 -2.40 40.71 14.20
CA LEU A 311 -3.12 41.04 12.97
C LEU A 311 -4.64 41.04 13.16
N SER A 312 -5.22 40.01 13.77
CA SER A 312 -6.69 39.93 13.90
C SER A 312 -7.32 40.91 14.89
N LYS A 313 -6.53 41.78 15.55
CA LYS A 313 -7.04 42.82 16.47
C LYS A 313 -7.09 44.21 15.83
N LYS A 314 -6.40 44.41 14.71
CA LYS A 314 -6.37 45.68 13.97
C LYS A 314 -7.27 45.66 12.73
N PHE A 315 -7.58 44.47 12.22
CA PHE A 315 -8.40 44.20 11.04
C PHE A 315 -9.71 43.52 11.44
#